data_AF-F7VVA4-F1
#
_entry.id   AF-F7VVA4-F1
#
_cell.length_a   1.000
_cell.length_b   1.000
_cell.length_c   1.000
_cell.angle_alpha   90.00
_cell.angle_beta   90.00
_cell.angle_gamma   90.00
#
_symmetry.space_group_name_H-M   'P 1'
#
loop_
_entity.id
_entity.type
_entity.pdbx_description
1 polymer ?
#
loop_
_entity_poly.entity_id
_entity_poly.type
_entity_poly.pdbx_seq_one_letter_code
_entity_poly.pdbx_strand_id
1 'polypeptide(L)'
;MSTHLPPSAPPVIFSPSVARAAASTAKDWSYIDSWLLSKYAPLPAHIKVPSFERDPDTLKALLALAAANEAADDSRQQIADLESAALAKLNNTNNNTATSSPADQTVAAQEDPLTSTSTSTSAAETYQEAKTAILTSLSSSLTPSGKEALTSLSSLSQTLSLPPSRADPLHLASSLLSLSTELNNLEQTQQRLDLVNSHITRATASIDKLLFQLRKDQGYSPVAGLAKENLEVQRRIKTLTGQTLPQLTDRVANLASVVAVAESEGGAVGEEGGGGGEGMMTVEQVRREQEAYLELLRRKQELDVQLQPFQGLPPDTEQARRELEGLREELRSLTSRRDEAFEGLVEGGLSPEKEIRGRG
;
A
#
# COMPACT_ATOMS: atom_id res chain seq x y z
N MET A 1 -33.52 -43.65 -25.09
CA MET A 1 -34.03 -42.26 -25.15
C MET A 1 -33.14 -41.42 -24.26
N SER A 2 -32.66 -40.32 -24.82
CA SER A 2 -31.38 -39.66 -24.54
C SER A 2 -31.26 -38.98 -23.17
N THR A 3 -30.13 -39.17 -22.51
CA THR A 3 -29.63 -38.37 -21.40
C THR A 3 -28.79 -37.20 -21.96
N HIS A 4 -29.19 -35.97 -21.63
CA HIS A 4 -28.55 -34.74 -22.09
C HIS A 4 -27.34 -34.42 -21.20
N LEU A 5 -26.15 -34.73 -21.70
CA LEU A 5 -24.86 -34.33 -21.14
C LEU A 5 -24.62 -32.85 -21.48
N PRO A 6 -24.22 -31.97 -20.53
CA PRO A 6 -23.91 -30.58 -20.86
C PRO A 6 -22.67 -30.50 -21.78
N PRO A 7 -22.59 -29.50 -22.68
CA PRO A 7 -21.51 -29.37 -23.64
C PRO A 7 -20.18 -29.13 -22.91
N SER A 8 -19.23 -30.04 -23.15
CA SER A 8 -17.82 -29.90 -22.81
C SER A 8 -17.33 -28.52 -23.26
N ALA A 9 -16.83 -27.73 -22.32
CA ALA A 9 -16.05 -26.55 -22.62
C ALA A 9 -14.90 -26.92 -23.58
N PRO A 10 -14.55 -26.05 -24.55
CA PRO A 10 -13.42 -26.31 -25.42
C PRO A 10 -12.12 -26.39 -24.60
N PRO A 11 -11.15 -27.25 -24.97
CA PRO A 11 -9.85 -27.23 -24.33
C PRO A 11 -9.20 -25.88 -24.69
N VAL A 12 -9.07 -25.00 -23.69
CA VAL A 12 -8.27 -23.80 -23.82
C VAL A 12 -6.83 -24.27 -24.02
N ILE A 13 -6.33 -24.17 -25.24
CA ILE A 13 -4.93 -24.48 -25.59
C ILE A 13 -4.09 -23.35 -24.99
N PHE A 14 -3.76 -23.47 -23.70
CA PHE A 14 -2.78 -22.60 -23.07
C PHE A 14 -1.41 -22.91 -23.68
N SER A 15 -0.72 -21.89 -24.18
CA SER A 15 0.67 -22.05 -24.58
C SER A 15 1.50 -22.52 -23.37
N PRO A 16 2.57 -23.31 -23.57
CA PRO A 16 3.41 -23.78 -22.47
C PRO A 16 3.91 -22.66 -21.56
N SER A 17 4.10 -21.45 -22.10
CA SER A 17 4.50 -20.26 -21.34
C SER A 17 3.38 -19.74 -20.44
N VAL A 18 2.15 -19.67 -20.94
CA VAL A 18 0.98 -19.25 -20.13
C VAL A 18 0.67 -20.28 -19.05
N ALA A 19 0.79 -21.57 -19.37
CA ALA A 19 0.64 -22.65 -18.41
C ALA A 19 1.70 -22.58 -17.29
N ARG A 20 2.97 -22.27 -17.62
CA ARG A 20 4.03 -22.06 -16.63
C ARG A 20 3.76 -20.84 -15.74
N ALA A 21 3.32 -19.72 -16.32
CA ALA A 21 2.99 -18.52 -15.56
C ALA A 21 1.81 -18.76 -14.60
N ALA A 22 0.76 -19.43 -15.06
CA ALA A 22 -0.37 -19.81 -14.21
C ALA A 22 0.06 -20.77 -13.09
N ALA A 23 0.94 -21.73 -13.38
CA ALA A 23 1.48 -22.67 -12.39
C ALA A 23 2.36 -21.96 -11.34
N SER A 24 3.18 -20.99 -11.73
CA SER A 24 3.95 -20.19 -10.77
C SER A 24 3.04 -19.35 -9.89
N THR A 25 2.03 -18.68 -10.46
CA THR A 25 1.08 -17.90 -9.66
C THR A 25 0.28 -18.78 -8.70
N ALA A 26 -0.08 -20.00 -9.10
CA ALA A 26 -0.77 -20.95 -8.22
C ALA A 26 0.12 -21.41 -7.06
N LYS A 27 1.42 -21.60 -7.32
CA LYS A 27 2.41 -21.92 -6.28
C LYS A 27 2.54 -20.76 -5.29
N ASP A 28 2.64 -19.53 -5.77
CA ASP A 28 2.77 -18.34 -4.92
C ASP A 28 1.54 -18.16 -4.01
N TRP A 29 0.34 -18.42 -4.54
CA TRP A 29 -0.89 -18.45 -3.74
C TRP A 29 -0.86 -19.55 -2.67
N SER A 30 -0.40 -20.76 -3.00
CA SER A 30 -0.30 -21.86 -2.02
C SER A 30 0.69 -21.54 -0.90
N TYR A 31 1.78 -20.83 -1.21
CA TYR A 31 2.72 -20.34 -0.22
C TYR A 31 2.05 -19.32 0.72
N ILE A 32 1.39 -18.28 0.17
CA ILE A 32 0.66 -17.29 0.97
C ILE A 32 -0.40 -17.96 1.86
N ASP A 33 -1.17 -18.91 1.33
CA ASP A 33 -2.20 -19.62 2.09
C ASP A 33 -1.60 -20.39 3.27
N SER A 34 -0.48 -21.09 3.05
CA SER A 34 0.24 -21.80 4.13
C SER A 34 0.83 -20.84 5.17
N TRP A 35 1.35 -19.69 4.72
CA TRP A 35 1.92 -18.65 5.57
C TRP A 35 0.84 -17.94 6.43
N LEU A 36 -0.30 -17.57 5.84
CA LEU A 36 -1.45 -17.04 6.56
C LEU A 36 -1.99 -18.07 7.56
N LEU A 37 -2.14 -19.34 7.16
CA LEU A 37 -2.56 -20.39 8.09
C LEU A 37 -1.59 -20.53 9.27
N SER A 38 -0.27 -20.44 9.04
CA SER A 38 0.72 -20.46 10.11
C SER A 38 0.59 -19.28 11.08
N LYS A 39 0.40 -18.05 10.58
CA LYS A 39 0.28 -16.85 11.42
C LYS A 39 -1.05 -16.77 12.18
N TYR A 40 -2.13 -17.32 11.62
CA TYR A 40 -3.47 -17.33 12.22
C TYR A 40 -3.78 -18.61 13.03
N ALA A 41 -3.01 -19.69 12.88
CA ALA A 41 -3.16 -20.93 13.67
C ALA A 41 -3.05 -20.76 15.19
N PRO A 42 -2.14 -19.93 15.76
CA PRO A 42 -2.05 -19.76 17.20
C PRO A 42 -3.13 -18.82 17.77
N LEU A 43 -3.97 -18.20 16.93
CA LEU A 43 -5.02 -17.28 17.38
C LEU A 43 -6.31 -18.05 17.72
N PRO A 44 -7.07 -17.59 18.74
CA PRO A 44 -8.34 -18.20 19.12
C PRO A 44 -9.34 -18.24 17.96
N ALA A 45 -10.19 -19.28 17.92
CA ALA A 45 -11.07 -19.67 16.81
C ALA A 45 -12.03 -18.60 16.25
N HIS A 46 -12.14 -17.44 16.89
CA HIS A 46 -12.93 -16.30 16.41
C HIS A 46 -12.16 -15.41 15.41
N ILE A 47 -10.83 -15.54 15.29
CA ILE A 47 -10.02 -14.78 14.34
C ILE A 47 -9.65 -15.71 13.18
N LYS A 48 -10.52 -15.74 12.17
CA LYS A 48 -10.25 -16.44 10.90
C LYS A 48 -9.50 -15.51 9.95
N VAL A 49 -8.75 -16.10 9.02
CA VAL A 49 -8.13 -15.36 7.91
C VAL A 49 -9.23 -14.55 7.18
N PRO A 50 -9.11 -13.21 7.09
CA PRO A 50 -10.08 -12.38 6.37
C PRO A 50 -10.22 -12.82 4.91
N SER A 51 -11.43 -12.80 4.36
CA SER A 51 -11.63 -13.03 2.93
C SER A 51 -11.16 -11.81 2.13
N PHE A 52 -10.37 -12.05 1.08
CA PHE A 52 -9.90 -11.00 0.18
C PHE A 52 -9.94 -11.48 -1.27
N GLU A 53 -9.93 -10.52 -2.20
CA GLU A 53 -9.92 -10.77 -3.64
C GLU A 53 -8.56 -11.26 -4.11
N ARG A 54 -8.54 -12.33 -4.93
CA ARG A 54 -7.31 -12.97 -5.43
C ARG A 54 -6.83 -12.32 -6.72
N ASP A 55 -6.47 -11.06 -6.61
CA ASP A 55 -5.89 -10.25 -7.69
C ASP A 55 -4.37 -10.36 -7.76
N PRO A 56 -3.74 -10.09 -8.92
CA PRO A 56 -2.28 -10.10 -9.04
C PRO A 56 -1.62 -9.04 -8.13
N ASP A 57 -2.28 -7.91 -7.92
CA ASP A 57 -1.80 -6.84 -7.03
C ASP A 57 -1.85 -7.27 -5.56
N THR A 58 -2.90 -8.01 -5.15
CA THR A 58 -3.00 -8.52 -3.78
C THR A 58 -1.98 -9.63 -3.53
N LEU A 59 -1.71 -10.50 -4.51
CA LEU A 59 -0.61 -11.48 -4.44
C LEU A 59 0.74 -10.80 -4.22
N LYS A 60 1.03 -9.75 -5.01
CA LYS A 60 2.29 -9.00 -4.89
C LYS A 60 2.42 -8.34 -3.51
N ALA A 61 1.35 -7.73 -3.01
CA ALA A 61 1.34 -7.12 -1.68
C ALA A 61 1.53 -8.16 -0.57
N LEU A 62 0.86 -9.32 -0.65
CA LEU A 62 0.97 -10.38 0.33
C LEU A 62 2.33 -11.07 0.32
N LEU A 63 2.95 -11.29 -0.84
CA LEU A 63 4.33 -11.78 -0.92
C LEU A 63 5.32 -10.79 -0.30
N ALA A 64 5.18 -9.49 -0.60
CA ALA A 64 6.03 -8.46 -0.02
C ALA A 64 5.89 -8.40 1.52
N LEU A 65 4.66 -8.56 2.02
CA LEU A 65 4.36 -8.57 3.45
C LEU A 65 4.86 -9.85 4.13
N ALA A 66 4.77 -11.01 3.48
CA ALA A 66 5.35 -12.26 3.97
C ALA A 66 6.87 -12.15 4.09
N ALA A 67 7.54 -11.67 3.04
CA ALA A 67 8.99 -11.46 3.04
C ALA A 67 9.43 -10.42 4.09
N ALA A 68 8.68 -9.33 4.27
CA ALA A 68 8.97 -8.33 5.30
C ALA A 68 8.80 -8.89 6.73
N ASN A 69 7.80 -9.76 6.95
CA ASN A 69 7.63 -10.43 8.23
C ASN A 69 8.75 -11.44 8.50
N GLU A 70 9.14 -12.25 7.51
CA GLU A 70 10.26 -13.18 7.66
C GLU A 70 11.56 -12.43 7.98
N ALA A 71 11.86 -11.33 7.27
CA ALA A 71 13.02 -10.50 7.57
C ALA A 71 12.97 -9.88 8.99
N ALA A 72 11.77 -9.49 9.45
CA ALA A 72 11.60 -8.99 10.81
C ALA A 72 11.78 -10.11 11.85
N ASP A 73 11.24 -11.30 11.61
CA ASP A 73 11.40 -12.47 12.47
C ASP A 73 12.87 -12.89 12.56
N ASP A 74 13.60 -12.90 11.44
CA ASP A 74 15.05 -13.14 11.39
C ASP A 74 15.83 -12.12 12.23
N SER A 75 15.49 -10.83 12.10
CA SER A 75 16.13 -9.77 12.89
C SER A 75 15.88 -9.94 14.39
N ARG A 76 14.67 -10.34 14.78
CA ARG A 76 14.32 -10.62 16.18
C ARG A 76 15.08 -11.82 16.71
N GLN A 77 15.22 -12.88 15.91
CA GLN A 77 15.99 -14.07 16.28
C GLN A 77 17.46 -13.72 16.49
N GLN A 78 18.06 -12.92 15.59
CA GLN A 78 19.45 -12.47 15.74
C GLN A 78 19.65 -11.64 17.02
N ILE A 79 18.70 -10.76 17.37
CA ILE A 79 18.77 -9.99 18.62
C ILE A 79 18.70 -10.93 19.83
N ALA A 80 17.76 -11.88 19.85
CA ALA A 80 17.62 -12.84 20.94
C ALA A 80 18.87 -13.71 21.12
N ASP A 81 19.50 -14.14 20.02
CA ASP A 81 20.76 -14.89 20.04
C ASP A 81 21.91 -14.05 20.61
N LEU A 82 22.01 -12.78 20.21
CA LEU A 82 23.01 -11.84 20.75
C LEU A 82 22.80 -11.56 22.24
N GLU A 83 21.55 -11.35 22.66
CA GLU A 83 21.20 -11.13 24.07
C GLU A 83 21.55 -12.35 24.92
N SER A 84 21.18 -13.56 24.48
CA SER A 84 21.52 -14.79 25.22
C SER A 84 23.03 -15.03 25.29
N ALA A 85 23.78 -14.75 24.22
CA ALA A 85 25.23 -14.83 24.20
C ALA A 85 25.88 -13.78 25.13
N ALA A 86 25.32 -12.56 25.19
CA ALA A 86 25.78 -11.51 26.10
C ALA A 86 25.52 -11.89 27.57
N LEU A 87 24.34 -12.44 27.89
CA LEU A 87 24.01 -12.95 29.22
C LEU A 87 24.93 -14.10 29.64
N ALA A 88 25.25 -15.02 28.74
CA ALA A 88 26.19 -16.12 29.00
C ALA A 88 27.59 -15.60 29.32
N LYS A 89 28.08 -14.58 28.59
CA LYS A 89 29.37 -13.93 28.88
C LYS A 89 29.37 -13.27 30.26
N LEU A 90 28.30 -12.54 30.62
CA LEU A 90 28.19 -11.88 31.93
C LEU A 90 28.20 -12.90 33.07
N ASN A 91 27.45 -13.99 32.94
CA ASN A 91 27.41 -15.06 33.94
C ASN A 91 28.79 -15.72 34.11
N ASN A 92 29.50 -15.99 33.01
CA ASN A 92 30.85 -16.55 33.05
C ASN A 92 31.86 -15.59 33.70
N THR A 93 31.76 -14.28 33.44
CA THR A 93 32.61 -13.29 34.12
C THR A 93 32.36 -13.24 35.62
N ASN A 94 31.10 -13.33 36.05
CA ASN A 94 30.72 -13.30 37.46
C ASN A 94 31.21 -14.55 38.21
N ASN A 95 31.14 -15.73 37.57
CA ASN A 95 31.61 -16.99 38.14
C ASN A 95 33.14 -17.07 38.21
N ASN A 96 33.85 -16.47 37.25
CA ASN A 96 35.32 -16.40 37.28
C ASN A 96 35.85 -15.44 38.35
N THR A 97 35.10 -14.38 38.70
CA THR A 97 35.48 -13.48 39.80
C THR A 97 35.24 -14.07 41.19
N ALA A 98 34.41 -15.12 41.32
CA ALA A 98 34.11 -15.76 42.60
C ALA A 98 35.10 -16.90 42.96
N THR A 99 35.93 -17.36 42.02
CA THR A 99 36.79 -18.56 42.19
C THR A 99 38.30 -18.26 42.20
N SER A 100 38.74 -17.03 41.94
CA SER A 100 40.14 -16.60 42.10
C SER A 100 40.40 -16.03 43.49
N SER A 101 40.28 -16.87 44.53
CA SER A 101 40.92 -16.63 45.83
C SER A 101 42.29 -17.31 45.80
N PRO A 102 43.42 -16.58 45.85
CA PRO A 102 44.74 -17.19 45.77
C PRO A 102 45.11 -17.78 47.13
N ALA A 103 45.21 -19.11 47.18
CA ALA A 103 45.87 -19.83 48.26
C ALA A 103 47.24 -20.34 47.78
N ASP A 104 48.27 -19.96 48.54
CA ASP A 104 49.32 -20.83 49.12
C ASP A 104 50.76 -20.84 48.52
N GLN A 105 51.75 -20.40 49.33
CA GLN A 105 52.89 -21.18 49.87
C GLN A 105 53.98 -20.31 50.57
N THR A 106 54.05 -20.30 51.92
CA THR A 106 55.01 -20.99 52.88
C THR A 106 56.39 -20.31 53.01
N VAL A 107 56.92 -19.97 54.21
CA VAL A 107 57.60 -20.83 55.22
C VAL A 107 57.50 -20.26 56.67
N ALA A 108 57.50 -21.20 57.62
CA ALA A 108 57.30 -21.21 59.09
C ALA A 108 58.17 -20.32 60.02
N ALA A 109 57.60 -19.92 61.18
CA ALA A 109 57.93 -20.41 62.54
C ALA A 109 57.16 -19.68 63.69
N GLN A 110 56.40 -20.46 64.48
CA GLN A 110 56.21 -20.49 65.97
C GLN A 110 56.73 -19.30 66.84
N GLU A 111 56.07 -18.76 67.89
CA GLU A 111 55.16 -19.29 68.95
C GLU A 111 54.26 -18.18 69.60
N ASP A 112 53.05 -18.58 70.04
CA ASP A 112 52.11 -18.17 71.13
C ASP A 112 52.37 -16.96 72.09
N PRO A 113 51.40 -16.51 72.95
CA PRO A 113 50.00 -16.12 72.70
C PRO A 113 49.57 -14.83 73.50
N LEU A 114 48.31 -14.39 73.31
CA LEU A 114 47.54 -13.42 74.13
C LEU A 114 47.82 -11.92 73.91
N THR A 115 46.90 -11.22 73.24
CA THR A 115 46.03 -10.16 73.82
C THR A 115 45.25 -9.50 72.67
N SER A 116 43.95 -9.68 72.69
CA SER A 116 43.00 -9.00 71.81
C SER A 116 42.89 -7.50 72.13
N THR A 117 42.55 -6.74 71.09
CA THR A 117 41.90 -5.40 71.05
C THR A 117 42.82 -4.20 70.68
N SER A 118 42.46 -3.53 69.57
CA SER A 118 42.74 -2.12 69.22
C SER A 118 44.00 -1.75 68.41
N THR A 119 44.17 -2.22 67.16
CA THR A 119 45.20 -1.65 66.24
C THR A 119 44.83 -1.58 64.76
N SER A 120 43.65 -2.02 64.32
CA SER A 120 43.27 -1.97 62.90
C SER A 120 42.87 -0.58 62.38
N THR A 121 42.66 0.40 63.25
CA THR A 121 42.27 1.77 62.85
C THR A 121 43.46 2.62 62.39
N SER A 122 44.65 2.49 63.02
CA SER A 122 45.80 3.38 62.71
C SER A 122 46.43 3.12 61.34
N ALA A 123 46.48 1.87 60.87
CA ALA A 123 47.00 1.54 59.54
C ALA A 123 46.04 1.98 58.41
N ALA A 124 44.73 1.91 58.64
CA ALA A 124 43.73 2.37 57.68
C ALA A 124 43.66 3.90 57.63
N GLU A 125 43.75 4.57 58.78
CA GLU A 125 43.79 6.03 58.88
C GLU A 125 45.05 6.60 58.22
N THR A 126 46.23 6.01 58.48
CA THR A 126 47.49 6.43 57.85
C THR A 126 47.50 6.21 56.32
N TYR A 127 46.87 5.14 55.82
CA TYR A 127 46.72 4.92 54.37
C TYR A 127 45.80 5.97 53.73
N GLN A 128 44.68 6.30 54.37
CA GLN A 128 43.78 7.33 53.86
C GLN A 128 44.42 8.72 53.91
N GLU A 129 45.19 9.03 54.95
CA GLU A 129 45.91 10.30 55.07
C GLU A 129 47.04 10.43 54.04
N ALA A 130 47.80 9.35 53.80
CA ALA A 130 48.77 9.31 52.70
C ALA A 130 48.10 9.46 51.33
N LYS A 131 46.93 8.84 51.13
CA LYS A 131 46.15 8.95 49.90
C LYS A 131 45.65 10.38 49.67
N THR A 132 45.11 11.04 50.69
CA THR A 132 44.65 12.43 50.56
C THR A 132 45.82 13.40 50.37
N ALA A 133 46.97 13.16 51.00
CA ALA A 133 48.20 13.94 50.78
C ALA A 133 48.72 13.81 49.34
N ILE A 134 48.70 12.60 48.77
CA ILE A 134 49.08 12.37 47.36
C ILE A 134 48.08 13.05 46.42
N LEU A 135 46.77 12.91 46.67
CA LEU A 135 45.74 13.53 45.83
C LEU A 135 45.77 15.06 45.88
N THR A 136 46.15 15.65 47.02
CA THR A 136 46.33 17.10 47.16
C THR A 136 47.61 17.61 46.50
N SER A 137 48.70 16.84 46.53
CA SER A 137 49.92 17.13 45.75
C SER A 137 49.66 17.02 44.23
N LEU A 138 48.87 16.04 43.81
CA LEU A 138 48.48 15.86 42.41
C LEU A 138 47.51 16.95 41.93
N SER A 139 46.56 17.36 42.76
CA SER A 139 45.64 18.45 42.42
C SER A 139 46.32 19.83 42.42
N SER A 140 47.34 20.03 43.25
CA SER A 140 48.11 21.28 43.26
C SER A 140 49.10 21.38 42.10
N SER A 141 49.65 20.26 41.61
CA SER A 141 50.51 20.21 40.42
C SER A 141 49.76 20.28 39.07
N LEU A 142 48.43 20.17 39.09
CA LEU A 142 47.61 20.27 37.88
C LEU A 142 47.53 21.71 37.36
N THR A 143 47.69 21.88 36.04
CA THR A 143 47.52 23.17 35.36
C THR A 143 46.10 23.72 35.55
N PRO A 144 45.89 25.06 35.48
CA PRO A 144 44.54 25.63 35.58
C PRO A 144 43.56 25.05 34.55
N SER A 145 44.04 24.82 33.32
CA SER A 145 43.27 24.16 32.26
C SER A 145 42.91 22.71 32.60
N GLY A 146 43.81 21.96 33.25
CA GLY A 146 43.52 20.59 33.71
C GLY A 146 42.45 20.55 34.79
N LYS A 147 42.43 21.55 35.70
CA LYS A 147 41.38 21.70 36.72
C LYS A 147 40.02 21.99 36.10
N GLU A 148 39.97 22.93 35.15
CA GLU A 148 38.75 23.24 34.40
C GLU A 148 38.21 22.02 33.65
N ALA A 149 39.09 21.29 32.94
CA ALA A 149 38.71 20.07 32.23
C ALA A 149 38.11 19.02 33.18
N LEU A 150 38.73 18.78 34.33
CA LEU A 150 38.23 17.83 35.33
C LEU A 150 36.86 18.26 35.90
N THR A 151 36.69 19.55 36.21
CA THR A 151 35.38 20.06 36.66
C THR A 151 34.30 19.91 35.59
N SER A 152 34.63 20.10 34.31
CA SER A 152 33.70 19.90 33.19
C SER A 152 33.33 18.43 32.98
N LEU A 153 34.28 17.50 33.16
CA LEU A 153 34.00 16.06 33.13
C LEU A 153 33.16 15.61 34.32
N SER A 154 33.44 16.14 35.51
CA SER A 154 32.64 15.87 36.70
C SER A 154 31.20 16.40 36.54
N SER A 155 31.04 17.62 36.03
CA SER A 155 29.71 18.18 35.79
C SER A 155 28.98 17.40 34.71
N LEU A 156 29.65 17.01 33.62
CA LEU A 156 29.05 16.22 32.55
C LEU A 156 28.66 14.80 33.03
N SER A 157 29.51 14.14 33.81
CA SER A 157 29.20 12.86 34.46
C SER A 157 27.99 12.98 35.40
N GLN A 158 27.87 14.10 36.13
CA GLN A 158 26.74 14.36 37.00
C GLN A 158 25.46 14.62 36.19
N THR A 159 25.52 15.41 35.11
CA THR A 159 24.35 15.69 34.25
C THR A 159 23.83 14.43 33.57
N LEU A 160 24.73 13.57 33.11
CA LEU A 160 24.36 12.27 32.53
C LEU A 160 24.04 11.22 33.62
N SER A 161 24.20 11.56 34.90
CA SER A 161 23.97 10.68 36.06
C SER A 161 24.72 9.35 35.98
N LEU A 162 25.95 9.34 35.44
CA LEU A 162 26.77 8.12 35.36
C LEU A 162 27.44 7.81 36.70
N PRO A 163 27.63 6.53 37.05
CA PRO A 163 28.42 6.12 38.20
C PRO A 163 29.88 6.62 38.10
N PRO A 164 30.51 7.01 39.22
CA PRO A 164 31.88 7.54 39.23
C PRO A 164 32.94 6.50 38.81
N SER A 165 32.60 5.21 38.80
CA SER A 165 33.46 4.13 38.30
C SER A 165 33.53 4.06 36.77
N ARG A 166 32.66 4.78 36.04
CA ARG A 166 32.56 4.77 34.57
C ARG A 166 32.84 6.15 33.97
N ALA A 167 33.55 7.00 34.70
CA ALA A 167 33.92 8.36 34.28
C ALA A 167 35.07 8.38 33.26
N ASP A 168 35.03 7.48 32.27
CA ASP A 168 35.97 7.48 31.15
C ASP A 168 35.57 8.59 30.17
N PRO A 169 36.50 9.47 29.76
CA PRO A 169 36.17 10.61 28.90
C PRO A 169 35.62 10.19 27.54
N LEU A 170 36.09 9.06 26.99
CA LEU A 170 35.60 8.51 25.73
C LEU A 170 34.16 8.00 25.84
N HIS A 171 33.80 7.36 26.96
CA HIS A 171 32.45 6.84 27.18
C HIS A 171 31.44 7.98 27.40
N LEU A 172 31.86 9.03 28.12
CA LEU A 172 31.07 10.24 28.29
C LEU A 172 30.84 10.96 26.95
N ALA A 173 31.88 11.06 26.11
CA ALA A 173 31.76 11.65 24.78
C ALA A 173 30.83 10.83 23.86
N SER A 174 30.95 9.49 23.85
CA SER A 174 30.05 8.64 23.06
C SER A 174 28.60 8.73 23.54
N SER A 175 28.38 8.82 24.86
CA SER A 175 27.05 9.00 25.43
C SER A 175 26.44 10.35 25.02
N LEU A 176 27.21 11.44 25.10
CA LEU A 176 26.77 12.76 24.64
C LEU A 176 26.47 12.75 23.14
N LEU A 177 27.33 12.14 22.33
CA LEU A 177 27.11 12.06 20.89
C LEU A 177 25.83 11.26 20.60
N SER A 178 25.64 10.11 21.25
CA SER A 178 24.42 9.30 21.14
C SER A 178 23.18 10.12 21.50
N LEU A 179 23.19 10.81 22.64
CA LEU A 179 22.08 11.66 23.06
C LEU A 179 21.82 12.80 22.07
N SER A 180 22.87 13.42 21.53
CA SER A 180 22.73 14.48 20.53
C SER A 180 22.14 13.95 19.22
N THR A 181 22.53 12.74 18.80
CA THR A 181 21.95 12.10 17.61
C THR A 181 20.50 11.71 17.83
N GLU A 182 20.15 11.22 19.03
CA GLU A 182 18.77 10.90 19.39
C GLU A 182 17.91 12.15 19.43
N LEU A 183 18.40 13.24 20.04
CA LEU A 183 17.71 14.52 20.08
C LEU A 183 17.44 15.05 18.68
N ASN A 184 18.44 15.07 17.80
CA ASN A 184 18.29 15.55 16.44
C ASN A 184 17.30 14.67 15.63
N ASN A 185 17.34 13.35 15.84
CA ASN A 185 16.41 12.44 15.19
C ASN A 185 14.97 12.70 15.67
N LEU A 186 14.77 12.85 16.98
CA LEU A 186 13.47 13.20 17.54
C LEU A 186 12.96 14.54 17.00
N GLU A 187 13.81 15.57 16.92
CA GLU A 187 13.45 16.86 16.35
C GLU A 187 13.05 16.74 14.87
N GLN A 188 13.79 15.97 14.08
CA GLN A 188 13.44 15.69 12.69
C GLN A 188 12.10 14.94 12.57
N THR A 189 11.86 13.94 13.43
CA THR A 189 10.58 13.21 13.43
C THR A 189 9.42 14.11 13.83
N GLN A 190 9.62 15.04 14.76
CA GLN A 190 8.63 16.03 15.15
C GLN A 190 8.25 16.93 13.97
N GLN A 191 9.25 17.49 13.26
CA GLN A 191 9.00 18.31 12.07
C GLN A 191 8.23 17.53 11.00
N ARG A 192 8.56 16.24 10.79
CA ARG A 192 7.83 15.38 9.85
C ARG A 192 6.39 15.14 10.28
N LEU A 193 6.15 14.90 11.57
CA LEU A 193 4.80 14.74 12.12
C LEU A 193 3.97 16.02 11.94
N ASP A 194 4.56 17.19 12.15
CA ASP A 194 3.90 18.48 11.94
C ASP A 194 3.47 18.66 10.47
N LEU A 195 4.33 18.29 9.52
CA LEU A 195 4.00 18.32 8.10
C LEU A 195 2.84 17.36 7.77
N VAL A 196 2.89 16.12 8.26
CA VAL A 196 1.82 15.14 8.04
C VAL A 196 0.51 15.63 8.66
N ASN A 197 0.54 16.19 9.87
CA ASN A 197 -0.63 16.74 10.52
C ASN A 197 -1.22 17.92 9.72
N SER A 198 -0.37 18.80 9.19
CA SER A 198 -0.81 19.90 8.31
C SER A 198 -1.46 19.39 7.01
N HIS A 199 -0.95 18.27 6.48
CA HIS A 199 -1.52 17.65 5.29
C HIS A 199 -2.87 17.01 5.59
N ILE A 200 -2.98 16.24 6.69
CA ILE A 200 -4.24 15.63 7.12
C ILE A 200 -5.29 16.70 7.36
N THR A 201 -4.97 17.77 8.10
CA THR A 201 -5.90 18.87 8.36
C THR A 201 -6.35 19.60 7.10
N ARG A 202 -5.46 19.78 6.11
CA ARG A 202 -5.82 20.33 4.80
C ARG A 202 -6.70 19.38 3.99
N ALA A 203 -6.38 18.09 3.99
CA ALA A 203 -7.14 17.06 3.28
C ALA A 203 -8.55 16.91 3.87
N THR A 204 -8.69 16.89 5.20
CA THR A 204 -10.00 16.85 5.86
C THR A 204 -10.81 18.10 5.54
N ALA A 205 -10.22 19.30 5.64
CA ALA A 205 -10.91 20.54 5.26
C ALA A 205 -11.35 20.56 3.79
N SER A 206 -10.54 19.98 2.89
CA SER A 206 -10.88 19.84 1.47
C SER A 206 -12.04 18.87 1.26
N ILE A 207 -12.03 17.72 1.94
CA ILE A 207 -13.11 16.73 1.90
C ILE A 207 -14.39 17.35 2.44
N ASP A 208 -14.34 18.09 3.56
CA ASP A 208 -15.50 18.76 4.13
C ASP A 208 -16.08 19.80 3.17
N LYS A 209 -15.22 20.55 2.47
CA LYS A 209 -15.65 21.48 1.42
C LYS A 209 -16.33 20.76 0.27
N LEU A 210 -15.79 19.64 -0.19
CA LEU A 210 -16.39 18.82 -1.25
C LEU A 210 -17.73 18.22 -0.81
N LEU A 211 -17.83 17.70 0.42
CA LEU A 211 -19.08 17.20 0.99
C LEU A 211 -20.12 18.31 1.10
N PHE A 212 -19.72 19.52 1.49
CA PHE A 212 -20.60 20.68 1.51
C PHE A 212 -21.08 21.04 0.10
N GLN A 213 -20.19 21.04 -0.90
CA GLN A 213 -20.55 21.28 -2.29
C GLN A 213 -21.52 20.21 -2.81
N LEU A 214 -21.21 18.94 -2.64
CA LEU A 214 -22.07 17.81 -3.05
C LEU A 214 -23.43 17.82 -2.36
N ARG A 215 -23.50 18.25 -1.09
CA ARG A 215 -24.77 18.38 -0.36
C ARG A 215 -25.57 19.60 -0.81
N LYS A 216 -24.90 20.69 -1.15
CA LYS A 216 -25.53 21.94 -1.62
C LYS A 216 -26.03 21.79 -3.06
N ASP A 217 -25.30 21.04 -3.88
CA ASP A 217 -25.63 20.78 -5.27
C ASP A 217 -26.78 19.76 -5.32
N GLN A 218 -28.00 20.27 -5.47
CA GLN A 218 -29.25 19.47 -5.42
C GLN A 218 -29.33 18.38 -6.51
N GLY A 219 -28.38 18.36 -7.45
CA GLY A 219 -28.27 17.33 -8.50
C GLY A 219 -27.76 15.97 -8.01
N TYR A 220 -27.06 15.90 -6.86
CA TYR A 220 -26.50 14.65 -6.33
C TYR A 220 -27.29 14.06 -5.14
N SER A 221 -28.30 14.77 -4.63
CA SER A 221 -29.32 14.17 -3.77
C SER A 221 -30.38 13.52 -4.65
N PRO A 222 -30.88 12.30 -4.34
CA PRO A 222 -32.03 11.77 -5.06
C PRO A 222 -33.16 12.79 -4.95
N VAL A 223 -33.61 13.32 -6.10
CA VAL A 223 -34.67 14.33 -6.16
C VAL A 223 -35.86 13.80 -5.38
N ALA A 224 -36.28 14.55 -4.35
CA ALA A 224 -37.37 14.16 -3.47
C ALA A 224 -38.66 14.03 -4.29
N GLY A 225 -38.99 12.81 -4.72
CA GLY A 225 -40.12 12.55 -5.61
C GLY A 225 -39.89 11.42 -6.61
N LEU A 226 -38.64 11.14 -7.01
CA LEU A 226 -38.33 10.15 -8.03
C LEU A 226 -38.77 8.73 -7.64
N ALA A 227 -38.75 8.39 -6.35
CA ALA A 227 -39.27 7.12 -5.84
C ALA A 227 -40.81 7.03 -5.99
N LYS A 228 -41.53 8.13 -5.79
CA LYS A 228 -42.99 8.18 -6.00
C LYS A 228 -43.33 8.09 -7.48
N GLU A 229 -42.59 8.81 -8.32
CA GLU A 229 -42.74 8.78 -9.77
C GLU A 229 -42.42 7.40 -10.34
N ASN A 230 -41.33 6.73 -9.90
CA ASN A 230 -41.03 5.35 -10.29
C ASN A 230 -42.13 4.38 -9.90
N LEU A 231 -42.71 4.52 -8.69
CA LEU A 231 -43.84 3.69 -8.28
C LEU A 231 -45.07 3.93 -9.16
N GLU A 232 -45.33 5.16 -9.57
CA GLU A 232 -46.43 5.49 -10.47
C GLU A 232 -46.19 4.94 -11.89
N VAL A 233 -44.97 5.08 -12.43
CA VAL A 233 -44.56 4.49 -13.70
C VAL A 233 -44.68 2.97 -13.66
N GLN A 234 -44.26 2.32 -12.56
CA GLN A 234 -44.43 0.88 -12.39
C GLN A 234 -45.91 0.46 -12.34
N ARG A 235 -46.78 1.25 -11.70
CA ARG A 235 -48.23 1.01 -11.72
C ARG A 235 -48.79 1.15 -13.13
N ARG A 236 -48.40 2.19 -13.87
CA ARG A 236 -48.81 2.41 -15.27
C ARG A 236 -48.32 1.28 -16.18
N ILE A 237 -47.07 0.85 -16.05
CA ILE A 237 -46.53 -0.30 -16.80
C ILE A 237 -47.36 -1.54 -16.49
N LYS A 238 -47.60 -1.86 -15.22
CA LYS A 238 -48.43 -3.02 -14.84
C LYS A 238 -49.84 -2.97 -15.43
N THR A 239 -50.48 -1.79 -15.45
CA THR A 239 -51.79 -1.64 -16.09
C THR A 239 -51.71 -1.81 -17.60
N LEU A 240 -50.68 -1.24 -18.24
CA LEU A 240 -50.52 -1.33 -19.69
C LEU A 240 -50.21 -2.76 -20.12
N THR A 241 -49.26 -3.44 -19.45
CA THR A 241 -48.89 -4.82 -19.76
C THR A 241 -49.98 -5.82 -19.37
N GLY A 242 -50.69 -5.58 -18.27
CA GLY A 242 -51.69 -6.51 -17.75
C GLY A 242 -53.07 -6.38 -18.39
N GLN A 243 -53.46 -5.20 -18.85
CA GLN A 243 -54.80 -4.95 -19.40
C GLN A 243 -54.77 -4.51 -20.86
N THR A 244 -53.93 -3.54 -21.21
CA THR A 244 -54.00 -2.97 -22.57
C THR A 244 -53.30 -3.85 -23.60
N LEU A 245 -52.15 -4.41 -23.28
CA LEU A 245 -51.41 -5.29 -24.19
C LEU A 245 -52.21 -6.54 -24.58
N PRO A 246 -52.83 -7.29 -23.63
CA PRO A 246 -53.70 -8.40 -24.00
C PRO A 246 -54.94 -7.94 -24.79
N GLN A 247 -55.56 -6.81 -24.45
CA GLN A 247 -56.68 -6.28 -25.23
C GLN A 247 -56.29 -5.88 -26.66
N LEU A 248 -55.09 -5.34 -26.87
CA LEU A 248 -54.57 -5.04 -28.19
C LEU A 248 -54.21 -6.33 -28.95
N THR A 249 -53.61 -7.33 -28.29
CA THR A 249 -53.33 -8.62 -28.94
C THR A 249 -54.61 -9.35 -29.32
N ASP A 250 -55.65 -9.29 -28.48
CA ASP A 250 -56.95 -9.89 -28.79
C ASP A 250 -57.63 -9.16 -29.95
N ARG A 251 -57.54 -7.83 -30.02
CA ARG A 251 -58.02 -7.06 -31.17
C ARG A 251 -57.26 -7.37 -32.44
N VAL A 252 -55.94 -7.52 -32.37
CA VAL A 252 -55.12 -7.92 -33.52
C VAL A 252 -55.42 -9.36 -33.93
N ALA A 253 -55.64 -10.28 -32.99
CA ALA A 253 -56.06 -11.65 -33.29
C ALA A 253 -57.43 -11.69 -33.94
N ASN A 254 -58.37 -10.83 -33.49
CA ASN A 254 -59.69 -10.68 -34.09
C ASN A 254 -59.64 -10.03 -35.48
N LEU A 255 -58.76 -9.05 -35.69
CA LEU A 255 -58.57 -8.47 -37.01
C LEU A 255 -57.86 -9.44 -37.95
N ALA A 256 -56.87 -10.18 -37.47
CA ALA A 256 -56.19 -11.23 -38.22
C ALA A 256 -57.15 -12.37 -38.58
N SER A 257 -58.10 -12.71 -37.71
CA SER A 257 -59.14 -13.69 -38.01
C SER A 257 -60.16 -13.14 -39.02
N VAL A 258 -60.56 -11.87 -38.94
CA VAL A 258 -61.41 -11.22 -39.95
C VAL A 258 -60.71 -11.13 -41.31
N VAL A 259 -59.41 -10.83 -41.33
CA VAL A 259 -58.59 -10.84 -42.55
C VAL A 259 -58.44 -12.26 -43.08
N ALA A 260 -58.20 -13.26 -42.24
CA ALA A 260 -58.14 -14.67 -42.66
C ALA A 260 -59.49 -15.20 -43.16
N VAL A 261 -60.61 -14.73 -42.61
CA VAL A 261 -61.96 -15.03 -43.10
C VAL A 261 -62.22 -14.32 -44.43
N ALA A 262 -61.79 -13.06 -44.58
CA ALA A 262 -61.87 -12.33 -45.84
C ALA A 262 -60.97 -12.93 -46.94
N GLU A 263 -59.83 -13.51 -46.57
CA GLU A 263 -58.95 -14.27 -47.47
C GLU A 263 -59.50 -15.67 -47.79
N SER A 264 -60.20 -16.31 -46.84
CA SER A 264 -60.87 -17.60 -47.04
C SER A 264 -62.17 -17.50 -47.84
N GLU A 265 -62.85 -16.34 -47.82
CA GLU A 265 -64.07 -16.06 -48.59
C GLU A 265 -63.81 -15.25 -49.88
N GLY A 266 -62.54 -14.87 -50.15
CA GLY A 266 -62.10 -14.24 -51.41
C GLY A 266 -61.98 -15.20 -52.61
N GLY A 267 -62.57 -16.39 -52.52
CA GLY A 267 -62.46 -17.47 -53.50
C GLY A 267 -63.80 -18.12 -53.86
N ALA A 268 -64.91 -17.38 -53.90
CA ALA A 268 -66.12 -17.85 -54.56
C ALA A 268 -66.94 -16.67 -55.11
N VAL A 269 -67.01 -16.60 -56.43
CA VAL A 269 -68.04 -15.83 -57.14
C VAL A 269 -69.40 -16.43 -56.74
N GLY A 270 -70.12 -15.72 -55.90
CA GLY A 270 -71.49 -15.97 -55.51
C GLY A 270 -72.11 -14.64 -55.11
N GLU A 271 -73.14 -14.24 -55.84
CA GLU A 271 -73.81 -12.95 -55.81
C GLU A 271 -74.36 -12.51 -54.44
N GLU A 272 -74.51 -11.19 -54.34
CA GLU A 272 -75.32 -10.41 -53.38
C GLU A 272 -74.75 -10.12 -51.98
N GLY A 273 -74.43 -8.83 -51.76
CA GLY A 273 -74.66 -8.20 -50.45
C GLY A 273 -73.50 -7.41 -49.83
N GLY A 274 -73.41 -6.12 -50.20
CA GLY A 274 -73.16 -5.03 -49.25
C GLY A 274 -71.77 -4.83 -48.60
N GLY A 275 -71.18 -3.66 -48.87
CA GLY A 275 -70.38 -2.93 -47.87
C GLY A 275 -68.86 -3.02 -47.98
N GLY A 276 -68.27 -2.45 -49.04
CA GLY A 276 -66.83 -2.25 -49.15
C GLY A 276 -66.30 -1.18 -48.20
N GLY A 277 -65.35 -1.56 -47.34
CA GLY A 277 -64.56 -0.67 -46.50
C GLY A 277 -63.09 -1.10 -46.48
N GLU A 278 -62.28 -0.35 -47.24
CA GLU A 278 -60.87 0.01 -47.03
C GLU A 278 -59.85 -1.09 -46.63
N GLY A 279 -59.00 -1.48 -47.57
CA GLY A 279 -57.81 -2.29 -47.28
C GLY A 279 -56.94 -2.69 -48.48
N MET A 280 -57.25 -2.25 -49.71
CA MET A 280 -56.32 -2.43 -50.83
C MET A 280 -55.21 -1.38 -50.71
N MET A 281 -54.07 -1.77 -50.13
CA MET A 281 -52.82 -1.02 -50.22
C MET A 281 -52.56 -0.73 -51.70
N THR A 282 -52.87 0.49 -52.11
CA THR A 282 -52.83 0.87 -53.52
C THR A 282 -51.39 0.79 -54.02
N VAL A 283 -51.20 0.36 -55.27
CA VAL A 283 -49.87 0.28 -55.91
C VAL A 283 -49.13 1.62 -55.82
N GLU A 284 -49.86 2.74 -55.80
CA GLU A 284 -49.31 4.08 -55.61
C GLU A 284 -48.72 4.32 -54.22
N GLN A 285 -49.27 3.70 -53.17
CA GLN A 285 -48.73 3.82 -51.82
C GLN A 285 -47.40 3.06 -51.68
N VAL A 286 -47.32 1.85 -52.25
CA VAL A 286 -46.08 1.08 -52.33
C VAL A 286 -45.01 1.84 -53.13
N ARG A 287 -45.40 2.50 -54.22
CA ARG A 287 -44.51 3.32 -55.05
C ARG A 287 -43.91 4.49 -54.26
N ARG A 288 -44.71 5.19 -53.45
CA ARG A 288 -44.25 6.31 -52.59
C ARG A 288 -43.30 5.83 -51.50
N GLU A 289 -43.61 4.71 -50.87
CA GLU A 289 -42.75 4.12 -49.84
C GLU A 289 -41.41 3.65 -50.43
N GLN A 290 -41.42 3.11 -51.65
CA GLN A 290 -40.21 2.75 -52.39
C GLN A 290 -39.34 3.98 -52.72
N GLU A 291 -39.95 5.08 -53.17
CA GLU A 291 -39.23 6.33 -53.42
C GLU A 291 -38.58 6.89 -52.15
N ALA A 292 -39.33 6.92 -51.04
CA ALA A 292 -38.80 7.36 -49.74
C ALA A 292 -37.66 6.47 -49.23
N TYR A 293 -37.74 5.16 -49.46
CA TYR A 293 -36.67 4.22 -49.10
C TYR A 293 -35.40 4.46 -49.92
N LEU A 294 -35.53 4.71 -51.23
CA LEU A 294 -34.39 5.03 -52.09
C LEU A 294 -33.73 6.35 -51.70
N GLU A 295 -34.50 7.35 -51.28
CA GLU A 295 -33.97 8.59 -50.73
C GLU A 295 -33.20 8.38 -49.42
N LEU A 296 -33.75 7.56 -48.52
CA LEU A 296 -33.08 7.20 -47.27
C LEU A 296 -31.77 6.46 -47.54
N LEU A 297 -31.75 5.59 -48.55
CA LEU A 297 -30.56 4.83 -48.95
C LEU A 297 -29.48 5.75 -49.52
N ARG A 298 -29.84 6.75 -50.35
CA ARG A 298 -28.88 7.80 -50.77
C ARG A 298 -28.31 8.56 -49.58
N ARG A 299 -29.16 8.97 -48.62
CA ARG A 299 -28.71 9.72 -47.45
C ARG A 299 -27.80 8.87 -46.55
N LYS A 300 -28.07 7.57 -46.43
CA LYS A 300 -27.21 6.63 -45.71
C LYS A 300 -25.84 6.51 -46.40
N GLN A 301 -25.81 6.39 -47.72
CA GLN A 301 -24.55 6.35 -48.48
C GLN A 301 -23.74 7.66 -48.32
N GLU A 302 -24.41 8.82 -48.34
CA GLU A 302 -23.76 10.10 -48.09
C GLU A 302 -23.16 10.17 -46.68
N LEU A 303 -23.90 9.76 -45.67
CA LEU A 303 -23.43 9.70 -44.29
C LEU A 303 -22.29 8.68 -44.11
N ASP A 304 -22.34 7.53 -44.78
CA ASP A 304 -21.24 6.56 -44.74
C ASP A 304 -19.94 7.14 -45.31
N VAL A 305 -20.01 7.89 -46.42
CA VAL A 305 -18.85 8.58 -47.00
C VAL A 305 -18.31 9.62 -46.02
N GLN A 306 -19.21 10.36 -45.34
CA GLN A 306 -18.82 11.33 -44.32
C GLN A 306 -18.23 10.68 -43.06
N LEU A 307 -18.66 9.45 -42.71
CA LEU A 307 -18.17 8.70 -41.56
C LEU A 307 -16.90 7.90 -41.84
N GLN A 308 -16.60 7.60 -43.11
CA GLN A 308 -15.38 6.89 -43.53
C GLN A 308 -14.08 7.49 -42.94
N PRO A 309 -13.84 8.81 -42.93
CA PRO A 309 -12.62 9.39 -42.32
C PRO A 309 -12.58 9.29 -40.79
N PHE A 310 -13.72 9.01 -40.15
CA PHE A 310 -13.83 8.86 -38.70
C PHE A 310 -13.84 7.39 -38.25
N GLN A 311 -13.81 6.43 -39.18
CA GLN A 311 -13.67 5.01 -38.84
C GLN A 311 -12.28 4.77 -38.23
N GLY A 312 -12.27 4.43 -36.94
CA GLY A 312 -11.06 4.16 -36.16
C GLY A 312 -10.71 5.23 -35.14
N LEU A 313 -11.45 6.34 -35.07
CA LEU A 313 -11.35 7.23 -33.91
C LEU A 313 -11.99 6.54 -32.69
N PRO A 314 -11.31 6.51 -31.53
CA PRO A 314 -11.90 6.07 -30.29
C PRO A 314 -13.22 6.83 -30.03
N PRO A 315 -14.31 6.15 -29.62
CA PRO A 315 -15.61 6.77 -29.40
C PRO A 315 -15.60 7.81 -28.27
N ASP A 316 -14.55 7.81 -27.44
CA ASP A 316 -14.36 8.73 -26.34
C ASP A 316 -13.13 9.63 -26.57
N THR A 317 -13.39 10.88 -26.95
CA THR A 317 -12.37 11.91 -27.17
C THR A 317 -11.63 12.26 -25.88
N GLU A 318 -12.27 12.13 -24.72
CA GLU A 318 -11.67 12.45 -23.44
C GLU A 318 -10.69 11.36 -23.00
N GLN A 319 -11.02 10.09 -23.25
CA GLN A 319 -10.09 8.98 -22.98
C GLN A 319 -8.82 9.10 -23.83
N ALA A 320 -8.95 9.34 -25.14
CA ALA A 320 -7.80 9.52 -26.03
C ALA A 320 -6.92 10.72 -25.62
N ARG A 321 -7.52 11.80 -25.12
CA ARG A 321 -6.78 12.96 -24.58
C ARG A 321 -6.01 12.60 -23.32
N ARG A 322 -6.61 11.83 -22.40
CA ARG A 322 -5.93 11.37 -21.18
C ARG A 322 -4.73 10.48 -21.49
N GLU A 323 -4.88 9.56 -22.43
CA GLU A 323 -3.79 8.68 -22.86
C GLU A 323 -2.66 9.49 -23.52
N LEU A 324 -2.99 10.48 -24.37
CA LEU A 324 -2.00 11.38 -24.97
C LEU A 324 -1.27 12.24 -23.92
N GLU A 325 -1.98 12.76 -22.93
CA GLU A 325 -1.37 13.55 -21.87
C GLU A 325 -0.47 12.68 -20.98
N GLY A 326 -0.89 11.45 -20.67
CA GLY A 326 -0.04 10.47 -19.99
C GLY A 326 1.26 10.17 -20.74
N LEU A 327 1.17 9.90 -22.05
CA LEU A 327 2.36 9.67 -22.89
C LEU A 327 3.26 10.91 -22.98
N ARG A 328 2.70 12.12 -22.95
CA ARG A 328 3.48 13.37 -22.91
C ARG A 328 4.18 13.59 -21.58
N GLU A 329 3.55 13.21 -20.48
CA GLU A 329 4.18 13.22 -19.16
C GLU A 329 5.34 12.22 -19.09
N GLU A 330 5.14 11.00 -19.62
CA GLU A 330 6.20 10.00 -19.75
C GLU A 330 7.38 10.52 -20.57
N LEU A 331 7.13 11.10 -21.76
CA LEU A 331 8.17 11.70 -22.58
C LEU A 331 8.91 12.84 -21.86
N ARG A 332 8.20 13.70 -21.13
CA ARG A 332 8.83 14.77 -20.32
C ARG A 332 9.71 14.19 -19.23
N SER A 333 9.26 13.16 -18.52
CA SER A 333 10.05 12.49 -17.47
C SER A 333 11.32 11.83 -18.03
N LEU A 334 11.21 11.15 -19.17
CA LEU A 334 12.37 10.53 -19.84
C LEU A 334 13.35 11.59 -20.35
N THR A 335 12.84 12.72 -20.82
CA THR A 335 13.67 13.86 -21.24
C THR A 335 14.41 14.47 -20.04
N SER A 336 13.73 14.71 -18.92
CA SER A 336 14.36 15.19 -17.67
C SER A 336 15.46 14.24 -17.20
N ARG A 337 15.17 12.93 -17.17
CA ARG A 337 16.15 11.91 -16.78
C ARG A 337 17.35 11.87 -17.71
N ARG A 338 17.14 12.04 -19.01
CA ARG A 338 18.21 12.13 -19.99
C ARG A 338 19.06 13.37 -19.74
N ASP A 339 18.43 14.52 -19.48
CA ASP A 339 19.12 15.78 -19.29
C ASP A 339 19.91 15.78 -17.96
N GLU A 340 19.37 15.22 -16.87
CA GLU A 340 20.09 14.99 -15.61
C GLU A 340 21.31 14.07 -15.79
N ALA A 341 21.14 12.96 -16.52
CA ALA A 341 22.25 12.06 -16.84
C ALA A 341 23.30 12.73 -17.71
N PHE A 342 22.89 13.65 -18.60
CA PHE A 342 23.80 14.41 -19.44
C PHE A 342 24.53 15.48 -18.64
N GLU A 343 23.86 16.21 -17.76
CA GLU A 343 24.48 17.19 -16.85
C GLU A 343 25.52 16.52 -15.95
N GLY A 344 25.20 15.36 -15.35
CA GLY A 344 26.17 14.60 -14.56
C GLY A 344 27.40 14.15 -15.35
N LEU A 345 27.24 13.87 -16.64
CA LEU A 345 28.36 13.52 -17.53
C LEU A 345 29.21 14.75 -17.91
N VAL A 346 28.56 15.91 -18.11
CA VAL A 346 29.20 17.18 -18.45
C VAL A 346 29.97 17.73 -17.25
N GLU A 347 29.41 17.71 -16.05
CA GLU A 347 30.08 18.17 -14.82
C GLU A 347 31.23 17.24 -14.40
N GLY A 348 31.07 15.92 -14.58
CA GLY A 348 32.14 14.94 -14.35
C GLY A 348 33.27 15.00 -15.38
N GLY A 349 32.99 15.45 -16.61
CA GLY A 349 33.97 15.62 -17.68
C GLY A 349 34.71 16.96 -17.68
N LEU A 350 34.25 17.94 -16.89
CA LEU A 350 34.80 19.31 -16.85
C LEU A 350 35.70 19.59 -15.63
N SER A 351 36.11 18.57 -14.86
CA SER A 351 37.21 18.72 -13.90
C SER A 351 38.56 18.45 -14.58
N PRO A 352 39.36 19.48 -14.94
CA PRO A 352 40.70 19.25 -15.44
C PRO A 352 41.59 18.73 -14.29
N GLU A 353 42.35 17.68 -14.62
CA GLU A 353 43.56 17.18 -13.97
C GLU A 353 44.03 17.96 -12.73
N LYS A 354 43.84 17.37 -11.55
CA LYS A 354 44.65 17.68 -10.37
C LYS A 354 45.37 16.44 -9.89
N GLU A 355 46.19 15.87 -10.76
CA GLU A 355 47.17 14.85 -10.40
C GLU A 355 48.46 15.12 -11.16
N ILE A 356 49.43 15.74 -10.48
CA ILE A 356 50.89 15.60 -10.59
C ILE A 356 51.50 16.70 -9.69
N ARG A 357 51.83 16.35 -8.43
CA ARG A 357 53.07 16.80 -7.77
C ARG A 357 53.32 15.95 -6.52
N GLY A 358 54.02 14.84 -6.73
CA GLY A 358 54.54 13.96 -5.68
C GLY A 358 55.88 13.38 -6.08
N ARG A 359 56.86 14.24 -6.37
CA ARG A 359 58.30 13.94 -6.36
C ARG A 359 59.06 15.19 -5.94
N GLY A 360 59.75 15.07 -4.82
CA GLY A 360 60.56 16.07 -4.15
C GLY A 360 60.94 15.51 -2.80
#